data_AF-A0A3D4TT91-F1
#
_entry.id   AF-A0A3D4TT91-F1
#
_cell.length_a   1.000
_cell.length_b   1.000
_cell.length_c   1.000
_cell.angle_alpha   90.00
_cell.angle_beta   90.00
_cell.angle_gamma   90.00
#
_symmetry.space_group_name_H-M   'P 1'
#
loop_
_entity.id
_entity.type
_entity.pdbx_description
1 polymer ?
#
loop_
_entity_poly.entity_id
_entity_poly.type
_entity_poly.pdbx_seq_one_letter_code
_entity_poly.pdbx_strand_id
1 'polypeptide(L)' 'METKDDVVGSIHEIYKNSGAGTSRQLEALRALGRAGGPKAAQLLWQIYKSTSAGSAAQMACIAALGESARGF' A
#
# COMPACT_ATOMS: atom_id res chain seq x y z
N MET A 1 -0.39 -22.11 7.22
CA MET A 1 0.30 -21.55 6.05
C MET A 1 -0.40 -20.24 5.75
N GLU A 2 0.28 -19.10 5.86
CA GLU A 2 -0.33 -17.81 5.56
C GLU A 2 -0.60 -17.69 4.07
N THR A 3 -1.78 -17.16 3.72
CA THR A 3 -2.12 -16.84 2.34
C THR A 3 -1.49 -15.51 1.92
N LYS A 4 -1.42 -15.26 0.61
CA LYS A 4 -1.03 -13.94 0.09
C LYS A 4 -1.87 -12.81 0.70
N ASP A 5 -3.16 -13.04 0.87
CA ASP A 5 -4.07 -12.06 1.45
C ASP A 5 -3.86 -11.82 2.94
N ASP A 6 -3.38 -12.83 3.68
CA ASP A 6 -2.96 -12.66 5.08
C ASP A 6 -1.73 -11.76 5.17
N VAL A 7 -0.73 -11.99 4.30
CA VAL A 7 0.48 -11.15 4.23
C VAL A 7 0.11 -9.71 3.84
N VAL A 8 -0.76 -9.51 2.86
CA VAL A 8 -1.29 -8.18 2.48
C VAL A 8 -2.00 -7.51 3.66
N GLY A 9 -2.77 -8.28 4.44
CA GLY A 9 -3.39 -7.79 5.68
C GLY A 9 -2.37 -7.30 6.69
N SER A 10 -1.33 -8.08 6.96
CA SER A 10 -0.24 -7.73 7.87
C SER A 10 0.51 -6.46 7.43
N ILE A 11 0.80 -6.31 6.13
CA ILE A 11 1.43 -5.09 5.61
C ILE A 11 0.51 -3.87 5.81
N HIS A 12 -0.81 -4.03 5.62
CA HIS A 12 -1.76 -2.96 5.85
C HIS A 12 -1.86 -2.56 7.33
N GLU A 13 -1.78 -3.52 8.27
CA GLU A 13 -1.68 -3.21 9.70
C GLU A 13 -0.40 -2.41 10.00
N ILE A 14 0.73 -2.73 9.37
CA ILE A 14 1.96 -1.94 9.51
C ILE A 14 1.73 -0.51 9.00
N TYR A 15 1.07 -0.33 7.86
CA TYR A 15 0.71 0.99 7.34
C TYR A 15 -0.15 1.78 8.34
N LYS A 16 -1.19 1.18 8.92
CA LYS A 16 -2.08 1.86 9.89
C LYS A 16 -1.37 2.27 11.17
N ASN A 17 -0.37 1.49 11.59
CA ASN A 17 0.46 1.78 12.76
C ASN A 17 1.67 2.66 12.42
N SER A 18 1.73 3.23 11.21
CA SER A 18 2.78 4.16 10.79
C SER A 18 2.38 5.60 11.09
N GLY A 19 3.34 6.40 11.57
CA GLY A 19 3.16 7.84 11.59
C GLY A 19 3.07 8.41 10.17
N ALA A 20 2.24 9.44 9.97
CA ALA A 20 2.13 10.11 8.68
C ALA A 20 3.48 10.71 8.23
N GLY A 21 3.84 10.51 6.97
CA GLY A 21 5.09 11.00 6.38
C GLY A 21 6.33 10.20 6.77
N THR A 22 6.20 9.14 7.57
CA THR A 22 7.36 8.33 7.98
C THR A 22 7.82 7.39 6.88
N SER A 23 9.12 7.03 6.89
CA SER A 23 9.66 6.01 5.98
C SER A 23 8.95 4.66 6.13
N ARG A 24 8.49 4.33 7.35
CA ARG A 24 7.68 3.14 7.63
C ARG A 24 6.37 3.14 6.84
N GLN A 25 5.67 4.28 6.81
CA GLN A 25 4.44 4.45 6.03
C GLN A 25 4.71 4.22 4.54
N LEU A 26 5.74 4.88 4.00
CA LEU A 26 6.07 4.81 2.57
C LEU A 26 6.49 3.40 2.15
N GLU A 27 7.25 2.69 2.99
CA GLU A 27 7.70 1.34 2.68
C GLU A 27 6.55 0.32 2.76
N ALA A 28 5.59 0.51 3.68
CA ALA A 28 4.39 -0.31 3.71
C ALA A 28 3.56 -0.17 2.41
N LEU A 29 3.43 1.05 1.87
CA LEU A 29 2.75 1.28 0.59
C LEU A 29 3.46 0.58 -0.58
N ARG A 30 4.78 0.67 -0.65
CA ARG A 30 5.57 -0.03 -1.67
C ARG A 30 5.45 -1.55 -1.54
N ALA A 31 5.46 -2.06 -0.31
CA ALA A 31 5.28 -3.48 -0.05
C ALA A 31 3.89 -4.00 -0.49
N LEU A 32 2.82 -3.22 -0.27
CA LEU A 32 1.50 -3.52 -0.85
C LEU A 32 1.56 -3.53 -2.38
N GLY A 33 2.24 -2.54 -2.97
CA GLY A 33 2.48 -2.45 -4.41
C GLY A 33 3.08 -3.73 -5.00
N ARG A 34 4.21 -4.16 -4.44
CA ARG A 34 4.95 -5.37 -4.82
C ARG A 34 4.18 -6.66 -4.54
N ALA A 35 3.40 -6.71 -3.45
CA ALA A 35 2.54 -7.86 -3.18
C ALA A 35 1.53 -8.03 -4.31
N GLY A 36 0.92 -6.94 -4.78
CA GLY A 36 -0.04 -6.94 -5.88
C GLY A 36 -1.29 -7.79 -5.59
N GLY A 37 -2.12 -8.00 -6.60
CA GLY A 37 -3.38 -8.72 -6.46
C GLY A 37 -4.55 -7.85 -5.99
N PRO A 38 -5.79 -8.38 -6.03
CA PRO A 38 -7.01 -7.56 -5.91
C PRO A 38 -7.11 -6.85 -4.55
N LYS A 39 -6.75 -7.56 -3.48
CA LYS A 39 -6.78 -7.03 -2.12
C LYS A 39 -5.79 -5.88 -1.93
N ALA A 40 -4.56 -6.04 -2.40
CA ALA A 40 -3.55 -4.97 -2.30
C ALA A 40 -3.96 -3.73 -3.09
N ALA A 41 -4.47 -3.92 -4.33
CA ALA A 41 -4.96 -2.83 -5.16
C ALA A 41 -6.14 -2.08 -4.50
N GLN A 42 -7.09 -2.82 -3.91
CA GLN A 42 -8.23 -2.25 -3.20
C GLN A 42 -7.76 -1.39 -2.00
N LEU A 43 -6.83 -1.89 -1.20
CA LEU A 43 -6.29 -1.18 -0.05
C LEU A 43 -5.51 0.07 -0.46
N LEU A 44 -4.64 -0.04 -1.46
CA LEU A 44 -3.90 1.10 -2.02
C LEU A 44 -4.85 2.19 -2.53
N TRP A 45 -5.96 1.81 -3.18
CA TRP A 45 -6.98 2.77 -3.63
C TRP A 45 -7.70 3.47 -2.48
N GLN A 46 -8.04 2.74 -1.41
CA GLN A 46 -8.63 3.33 -0.21
C GLN A 46 -7.67 4.34 0.43
N ILE A 47 -6.39 3.96 0.56
CA ILE A 47 -5.38 4.84 1.14
C ILE A 47 -5.19 6.10 0.28
N TYR A 48 -5.03 5.94 -1.04
CA TYR A 48 -4.90 7.06 -1.97
C TYR A 48 -6.00 8.13 -1.77
N LYS A 49 -7.26 7.69 -1.68
CA LYS A 49 -8.41 8.61 -1.46
C LYS A 49 -8.36 9.35 -0.13
N SER A 50 -7.67 8.82 0.87
CA SER A 50 -7.52 9.42 2.20
C SER A 50 -6.24 10.26 2.35
N THR A 51 -5.33 10.23 1.37
CA THR A 51 -4.10 11.03 1.41
C THR A 51 -4.32 12.47 0.95
N SER A 52 -3.57 13.40 1.54
CA SER A 52 -3.55 14.79 1.08
C SER A 52 -2.88 14.90 -0.30
N ALA A 53 -3.41 15.78 -1.14
CA ALA A 53 -2.87 16.05 -2.47
C ALA A 53 -1.40 16.50 -2.40
N GLY A 54 -0.56 15.95 -3.28
CA GLY A 54 0.88 16.22 -3.34
C GLY A 54 1.71 15.57 -2.22
N SER A 55 1.10 14.83 -1.29
CA SER A 55 1.85 14.18 -0.22
C SER A 55 2.73 13.03 -0.74
N ALA A 56 3.83 12.75 -0.03
CA ALA A 56 4.69 11.60 -0.33
C ALA A 56 3.90 10.27 -0.29
N ALA A 57 2.93 10.15 0.61
CA ALA A 57 2.04 9.00 0.70
C ALA A 57 1.15 8.88 -0.55
N GLN A 58 0.59 9.98 -1.06
CA GLN A 58 -0.19 9.97 -2.29
C GLN A 58 0.66 9.50 -3.49
N MET A 59 1.88 10.05 -3.65
CA MET A 59 2.79 9.65 -4.73
C MET A 59 3.22 8.18 -4.61
N ALA A 60 3.47 7.71 -3.38
CA ALA A 60 3.78 6.30 -3.12
C ALA A 60 2.59 5.37 -3.47
N CYS A 61 1.35 5.76 -3.18
CA CYS A 61 0.17 5.01 -3.60
C CYS A 61 0.04 4.93 -5.13
N ILE A 62 0.26 6.04 -5.84
CA ILE A 62 0.22 6.05 -7.31
C ILE A 62 1.23 5.06 -7.88
N ALA A 63 2.48 5.11 -7.41
CA ALA A 63 3.53 4.19 -7.85
C ALA A 63 3.18 2.72 -7.51
N ALA A 64 2.72 2.47 -6.28
CA ALA A 64 2.37 1.14 -5.81
C ALA A 64 1.18 0.54 -6.58
N LEU A 65 0.17 1.32 -6.96
CA LEU A 65 -0.93 0.86 -7.81
C LEU A 65 -0.42 0.40 -9.19
N GLY A 66 0.52 1.16 -9.78
CA GLY A 66 1.18 0.77 -11.03
C GLY A 66 2.00 -0.52 -10.90
N GLU A 67 2.69 -0.72 -9.78
CA GLU A 67 3.39 -1.98 -9.49
C GLU A 67 2.42 -3.15 -9.31
N SER A 68 1.33 -2.94 -8.56
CA SER A 68 0.32 -3.97 -8.33
C SER A 68 -0.33 -4.44 -9.62
N ALA A 69 -0.50 -3.56 -10.62
CA ALA A 69 -1.05 -3.89 -11.92
C ALA A 69 -0.13 -4.79 -12.78
N ARG A 70 1.19 -4.78 -12.55
CA ARG A 70 2.14 -5.63 -13.30
C ARG A 70 2.08 -7.11 -12.93
N GLY A 71 1.52 -7.43 -11.76
CA GLY A 71 1.40 -8.80 -11.26
C GLY A 71 0.08 -9.49 -11.63
N PHE A 72 -0.71 -8.89 -12.51
CA PHE A 72 -1.99 -9.40 -13.01
C PHE A 72 -1.91 -9.84 -14.46
#